data_AF-A0AAV2TCM3-F1
#
_entry.id   AF-A0AAV2TCM3-F1
#
_cell.length_a   1.000
_cell.length_b   1.000
_cell.length_c   1.000
_cell.angle_alpha   90.00
_cell.angle_beta   90.00
_cell.angle_gamma   90.00
#
_symmetry.space_group_name_H-M   'P 1'
#
loop_
_entity.id
_entity.type
_entity.pdbx_description
1 polymer ?
#
loop_
_entity_poly.entity_id
_entity_poly.type
_entity_poly.pdbx_seq_one_letter_code
_entity_poly.pdbx_strand_id
1 'polypeptide(L)'
;MEKDIVENLEICRTTVIPEASHWTIEQVCEWIESIGFPYYKNCFIDNYIDGKKLIKVDASTLPMMNITKFNHIQIITRSIRELLNLEEPNAKRTIRLPPRNMLGMCLEARGHDGTELSKMSFPRFVYYTTDKVWQPPLANEGIIFNYKN
;
A
#
# COMPACT_ATOMS: atom_id res chain seq x y z
N MET A 1 -5.99 11.64 -24.15
CA MET A 1 -4.56 11.63 -24.51
C MET A 1 -3.83 12.81 -23.88
N GLU A 2 -4.10 14.05 -24.27
CA GLU A 2 -3.36 15.21 -23.73
C GLU A 2 -3.68 15.50 -22.24
N LYS A 3 -4.95 15.35 -21.82
CA LYS A 3 -5.36 15.46 -20.40
C LYS A 3 -4.72 14.40 -19.51
N ASP A 4 -4.68 13.15 -19.97
CA ASP A 4 -4.14 12.02 -19.20
C ASP A 4 -2.61 12.16 -19.02
N ILE A 5 -1.92 12.70 -20.02
CA ILE A 5 -0.47 12.99 -19.93
C ILE A 5 -0.19 14.08 -18.88
N VAL A 6 -0.97 15.17 -18.88
CA VAL A 6 -0.81 16.26 -17.91
C VAL A 6 -1.10 15.77 -16.48
N GLU A 7 -2.16 14.98 -16.30
CA GLU A 7 -2.51 14.38 -15.02
C GLU A 7 -1.41 13.42 -14.50
N ASN A 8 -0.91 12.53 -15.36
CA ASN A 8 0.18 11.62 -15.00
C ASN A 8 1.47 12.34 -14.61
N LEU A 9 1.83 13.41 -15.33
CA LEU A 9 3.00 14.24 -15.00
C LEU A 9 2.83 14.91 -13.64
N GLU A 10 1.63 15.38 -13.33
CA GLU A 10 1.35 15.99 -12.04
C GLU A 10 1.41 14.98 -10.90
N ILE A 11 0.85 13.78 -11.10
CA ILE A 11 0.97 12.66 -10.15
C ILE A 11 2.45 12.35 -9.90
N CYS A 12 3.27 12.26 -10.96
CA CYS A 12 4.69 11.95 -10.82
C CYS A 12 5.50 13.04 -10.09
N ARG A 13 5.10 14.30 -10.20
CA ARG A 13 5.78 15.42 -9.52
C ARG A 13 5.37 15.59 -8.07
N THR A 14 4.10 15.34 -7.77
CA THR A 14 3.53 15.57 -6.44
C THR A 14 3.66 14.36 -5.52
N THR A 15 3.68 13.15 -6.09
CA THR A 15 3.72 11.93 -5.28
C THR A 15 5.12 11.69 -4.73
N VAL A 16 5.20 11.58 -3.41
CA VAL A 16 6.40 11.14 -2.70
C VAL A 16 6.20 9.71 -2.23
N ILE A 17 7.17 8.84 -2.53
CA ILE A 17 7.19 7.49 -1.99
C ILE A 17 7.52 7.59 -0.49
N PRO A 18 6.67 7.06 0.41
CA PRO A 18 6.94 7.08 1.83
C PRO A 18 8.21 6.29 2.15
N GLU A 19 9.11 6.88 2.94
CA GLU A 19 10.30 6.18 3.46
C GLU A 19 9.93 4.89 4.20
N ALA A 20 8.75 4.89 4.84
CA ALA A 20 8.19 3.75 5.54
C ALA A 20 8.02 2.48 4.68
N SER A 21 7.92 2.60 3.35
CA SER A 21 7.88 1.41 2.48
C SER A 21 9.17 0.61 2.46
N HIS A 22 10.28 1.20 2.91
CA HIS A 22 11.61 0.57 2.95
C HIS A 22 12.08 0.25 4.37
N TRP A 23 11.23 0.45 5.36
CA TRP A 23 11.60 0.22 6.76
C TRP A 23 11.94 -1.24 7.04
N THR A 24 12.90 -1.43 7.93
CA THR A 24 13.18 -2.73 8.53
C THR A 24 12.11 -3.08 9.56
N ILE A 25 12.11 -4.33 10.03
CA ILE A 25 11.17 -4.80 11.07
C ILE A 25 11.34 -3.97 12.35
N GLU A 26 12.58 -3.62 12.70
CA GLU A 26 12.91 -2.82 13.88
C GLU A 26 12.30 -1.41 13.79
N GLN A 27 12.42 -0.76 12.63
CA GLN A 27 11.84 0.56 12.40
C GLN A 27 10.31 0.53 12.45
N VAL A 28 9.68 -0.53 11.92
CA VAL A 28 8.22 -0.73 12.06
C VAL A 28 7.83 -0.89 13.53
N CYS A 29 8.64 -1.59 14.33
CA CYS A 29 8.38 -1.77 15.76
C CYS A 29 8.52 -0.47 16.56
N GLU A 30 9.55 0.33 16.27
CA GLU A 30 9.72 1.68 16.85
C GLU A 30 8.54 2.59 16.52
N TRP A 31 8.05 2.52 15.27
CA TRP A 31 6.87 3.24 14.87
C TRP A 31 5.61 2.79 15.65
N ILE A 32 5.39 1.48 15.79
CA ILE A 32 4.27 0.94 16.59
C ILE A 32 4.34 1.41 18.05
N GLU A 33 5.53 1.54 18.64
CA GLU A 33 5.71 2.15 19.96
C GLU A 33 5.32 3.63 19.97
N SER A 34 5.76 4.39 18.97
CA SER A 34 5.51 5.84 18.86
C SER A 34 4.02 6.19 18.74
N ILE A 35 3.21 5.32 18.14
CA ILE A 35 1.75 5.50 18.06
C ILE A 35 1.01 4.99 19.30
N GLY A 36 1.73 4.54 20.34
CA GLY A 36 1.18 4.18 21.65
C GLY A 36 0.83 2.70 21.83
N PHE A 37 1.35 1.80 20.98
CA PHE A 37 1.07 0.36 21.06
C PHE A 37 2.32 -0.52 21.30
N PRO A 38 3.16 -0.24 22.32
CA PRO A 38 4.40 -0.99 22.56
C PRO A 38 4.20 -2.49 22.78
N TYR A 39 3.03 -2.90 23.30
CA TYR A 39 2.69 -4.30 23.54
C TYR A 39 2.51 -5.12 22.25
N TYR A 40 2.32 -4.48 21.10
CA TYR A 40 2.16 -5.17 19.82
C TYR A 40 3.46 -5.37 19.05
N LYS A 41 4.61 -4.92 19.55
CA LYS A 41 5.90 -5.14 18.87
C LYS A 41 6.15 -6.61 18.53
N ASN A 42 5.97 -7.50 19.51
CA ASN A 42 6.18 -8.92 19.31
C ASN A 42 5.26 -9.47 18.21
N CYS A 43 4.03 -8.97 18.11
CA CYS A 43 3.13 -9.33 17.01
C CYS A 43 3.72 -8.96 15.63
N PHE A 44 4.38 -7.81 15.48
CA PHE A 44 5.01 -7.41 14.23
C PHE A 44 6.34 -8.16 13.96
N ILE A 45 7.12 -8.43 15.01
CA ILE A 45 8.38 -9.19 14.92
C ILE A 45 8.10 -10.64 14.52
N ASP A 46 7.21 -11.32 15.24
CA ASP A 46 6.90 -12.74 15.04
C ASP A 46 6.30 -13.02 13.66
N ASN A 47 5.62 -12.02 13.07
CA ASN A 47 5.07 -12.08 11.72
C ASN A 47 6.01 -11.51 10.64
N TYR A 48 7.22 -11.10 11.03
CA TYR A 48 8.24 -10.51 10.14
C TYR A 48 7.70 -9.35 9.29
N ILE A 49 6.98 -8.42 9.91
CA ILE A 49 6.37 -7.28 9.21
C ILE A 49 7.42 -6.18 9.01
N ASP A 50 7.92 -6.07 7.79
CA ASP A 50 8.77 -4.97 7.32
C ASP A 50 7.92 -3.89 6.63
N GLY A 51 8.56 -2.81 6.18
CA GLY A 51 7.89 -1.69 5.49
C GLY A 51 7.13 -2.12 4.22
N LYS A 52 7.61 -3.17 3.53
CA LYS A 52 6.93 -3.71 2.34
C LYS A 52 5.67 -4.47 2.70
N LYS A 53 5.73 -5.32 3.73
CA LYS A 53 4.55 -6.06 4.23
C LYS A 53 3.57 -5.14 4.91
N LEU A 54 4.02 -4.04 5.51
CA LEU A 54 3.15 -3.05 6.15
C LEU A 54 2.10 -2.49 5.18
N ILE A 55 2.43 -2.37 3.89
CA ILE A 55 1.51 -1.95 2.82
C ILE A 55 0.31 -2.90 2.68
N LYS A 56 0.49 -4.19 2.99
CA LYS A 56 -0.53 -5.24 2.89
C LYS A 56 -1.33 -5.43 4.18
N VAL A 57 -0.94 -4.76 5.27
CA VAL A 57 -1.63 -4.89 6.55
C VAL A 57 -2.94 -4.09 6.50
N ASP A 58 -4.06 -4.80 6.65
CA ASP A 58 -5.41 -4.24 6.68
C ASP A 58 -6.17 -4.69 7.93
N ALA A 59 -7.38 -4.20 8.13
CA ALA A 59 -8.21 -4.55 9.28
C ALA A 59 -8.49 -6.06 9.41
N SER A 60 -8.44 -6.80 8.31
CA SER A 60 -8.64 -8.26 8.27
C SER A 60 -7.38 -9.06 8.63
N THR A 61 -6.18 -8.50 8.44
CA THR A 61 -4.91 -9.21 8.70
C THR A 61 -4.47 -9.07 10.15
N LEU A 62 -4.79 -7.95 10.80
CA LEU A 62 -4.42 -7.67 12.19
C LEU A 62 -4.91 -8.73 13.20
N PRO A 63 -6.15 -9.25 13.13
CA PRO A 63 -6.58 -10.36 13.98
C PRO A 63 -5.74 -11.63 13.82
N MET A 64 -5.25 -11.91 12.61
CA MET A 64 -4.38 -13.07 12.35
C MET A 64 -3.00 -12.90 13.01
N MET A 65 -2.58 -11.66 13.26
CA MET A 65 -1.35 -11.32 14.00
C MET A 65 -1.58 -11.17 15.52
N ASN A 66 -2.69 -11.70 16.05
CA ASN A 66 -3.10 -11.57 17.45
C ASN A 66 -3.50 -10.16 17.93
N ILE A 67 -3.81 -9.25 17.00
CA ILE A 67 -4.33 -7.90 17.31
C ILE A 67 -5.85 -7.92 17.12
N THR A 68 -6.58 -8.32 18.17
CA THR A 68 -8.03 -8.59 18.09
C THR A 68 -8.92 -7.45 18.60
N LYS A 69 -8.34 -6.48 19.32
CA LYS A 69 -9.11 -5.35 19.88
C LYS A 69 -9.54 -4.40 18.76
N PHE A 70 -10.85 -4.32 18.51
CA PHE A 70 -11.42 -3.51 17.42
C PHE A 70 -10.94 -2.05 17.41
N ASN A 71 -10.96 -1.36 18.56
CA ASN A 71 -10.48 0.02 18.65
C ASN A 71 -9.00 0.15 18.25
N HIS A 72 -8.17 -0.84 18.57
CA HIS A 72 -6.75 -0.82 18.22
C HIS A 72 -6.57 -1.06 16.72
N ILE A 73 -7.34 -1.98 16.14
CA ILE A 73 -7.38 -2.22 14.69
C ILE A 73 -7.72 -0.93 13.94
N GLN A 74 -8.72 -0.18 14.40
CA GLN A 74 -9.10 1.09 13.76
C GLN A 74 -7.97 2.12 13.80
N ILE A 75 -7.30 2.27 14.95
CA ILE A 75 -6.21 3.24 15.11
C ILE A 75 -5.01 2.82 14.26
N ILE A 76 -4.56 1.57 14.39
CA ILE A 76 -3.40 1.06 13.64
C ILE A 76 -3.63 1.17 12.15
N THR A 77 -4.78 0.72 11.63
CA THR A 77 -5.05 0.82 10.18
C THR A 77 -5.11 2.27 9.70
N ARG A 78 -5.63 3.21 10.50
CA ARG A 78 -5.58 4.64 10.17
C ARG A 78 -4.14 5.14 10.12
N SER A 79 -3.34 4.85 11.15
CA SER A 79 -1.95 5.28 11.23
C SER A 79 -1.09 4.69 10.10
N ILE A 80 -1.36 3.45 9.64
CA ILE A 80 -0.69 2.87 8.46
C ILE A 80 -0.99 3.71 7.21
N ARG A 81 -2.26 4.11 6.99
CA ARG A 81 -2.64 4.90 5.82
C ARG A 81 -1.98 6.27 5.84
N GLU A 82 -1.97 6.92 6.99
CA GLU A 82 -1.29 8.22 7.17
C GLU A 82 0.21 8.09 6.94
N LEU A 83 0.84 7.05 7.49
CA LEU A 83 2.28 6.80 7.33
C LEU A 83 2.68 6.56 5.88
N LEU A 84 1.86 5.81 5.13
CA LEU A 84 2.12 5.44 3.75
C LEU A 84 1.49 6.39 2.72
N ASN A 85 0.91 7.51 3.16
CA ASN A 85 0.17 8.47 2.31
C ASN A 85 -0.88 7.79 1.41
N LEU A 86 -1.57 6.78 1.93
CA LEU A 86 -2.60 6.03 1.20
C LEU A 86 -3.96 6.74 1.27
N GLU A 87 -4.74 6.61 0.20
CA GLU A 87 -6.13 7.11 0.15
C GLU A 87 -6.99 6.38 1.19
N GLU A 88 -7.96 7.09 1.78
CA GLU A 88 -8.97 6.44 2.61
C GLU A 88 -9.81 5.45 1.80
N PRO A 89 -10.27 4.34 2.41
CA PRO A 89 -11.15 3.39 1.74
C PRO A 89 -12.45 4.08 1.28
N ASN A 90 -12.69 4.10 -0.03
CA ASN A 90 -13.88 4.72 -0.62
C ASN A 90 -14.85 3.66 -1.17
N ALA A 91 -15.87 3.33 -0.39
CA ALA A 91 -16.91 2.36 -0.78
C ALA A 91 -17.75 2.79 -1.99
N LYS A 92 -17.73 4.07 -2.38
CA LYS A 92 -18.45 4.61 -3.55
C LYS A 92 -17.59 4.65 -4.81
N ARG A 93 -16.33 4.18 -4.74
CA ARG A 93 -15.42 4.16 -5.89
C ARG A 93 -15.99 3.25 -6.98
N THR A 94 -16.03 3.76 -8.21
CA THR A 94 -16.52 2.98 -9.35
C THR A 94 -15.56 1.86 -9.70
N ILE A 95 -16.10 0.70 -10.08
CA ILE A 95 -15.33 -0.46 -10.56
C ILE A 95 -14.53 -0.17 -11.84
N ARG A 96 -14.84 0.95 -12.53
CA ARG A 96 -14.10 1.41 -13.72
C ARG A 96 -12.77 2.07 -13.36
N LEU A 97 -12.66 2.61 -12.14
CA LEU A 97 -11.41 3.18 -11.65
C LEU A 97 -10.55 2.07 -11.03
N PRO A 98 -9.22 2.23 -11.03
CA PRO A 98 -8.35 1.31 -10.32
C PRO A 98 -8.72 1.26 -8.83
N PRO A 99 -8.54 0.12 -8.13
CA PRO A 99 -9.01 -0.07 -6.76
C PRO A 99 -8.36 0.86 -5.73
N ARG A 100 -7.16 1.37 -6.01
CA ARG A 100 -6.46 2.40 -5.21
C ARG A 100 -5.94 3.53 -6.11
N ASN A 101 -5.30 4.53 -5.50
CA ASN A 101 -4.53 5.53 -6.23
C ASN A 101 -3.21 4.96 -6.77
N MET A 102 -2.55 5.68 -7.69
CA MET A 102 -1.30 5.23 -8.33
C MET A 102 -0.18 4.91 -7.31
N LEU A 103 -0.10 5.67 -6.22
CA LEU A 103 0.85 5.40 -5.14
C LEU A 103 0.58 4.05 -4.49
N GLY A 104 -0.65 3.80 -4.02
CA GLY A 104 -1.03 2.55 -3.38
C GLY A 104 -0.81 1.34 -4.29
N MET A 105 -1.15 1.47 -5.58
CA MET A 105 -0.91 0.42 -6.57
C MET A 105 0.58 0.16 -6.80
N CYS A 106 1.41 1.21 -6.81
CA CYS A 106 2.85 1.07 -6.94
C CYS A 106 3.46 0.40 -5.70
N LEU A 107 3.04 0.82 -4.51
CA LEU A 107 3.46 0.24 -3.24
C LEU A 107 3.08 -1.24 -3.14
N GLU A 108 1.87 -1.60 -3.53
CA GLU A 108 1.46 -3.01 -3.61
C GLU A 108 2.30 -3.82 -4.58
N ALA A 109 2.53 -3.30 -5.79
CA ALA A 109 3.38 -3.95 -6.77
C ALA A 109 4.80 -4.17 -6.20
N ARG A 110 5.34 -3.23 -5.44
CA ARG A 110 6.63 -3.36 -4.74
C ARG A 110 6.63 -4.38 -3.61
N GLY A 111 5.47 -4.61 -2.98
CA GLY A 111 5.27 -5.67 -1.99
C GLY A 111 5.10 -7.06 -2.61
N HIS A 112 4.99 -7.19 -3.93
CA HIS A 112 5.08 -8.48 -4.63
C HIS A 112 6.51 -8.73 -5.10
N ASP A 113 7.16 -9.70 -4.47
CA ASP A 113 8.51 -10.08 -4.86
C ASP A 113 8.54 -10.65 -6.28
N GLY A 114 9.41 -10.08 -7.12
CA GLY A 114 9.80 -10.69 -8.40
C GLY A 114 9.13 -10.17 -9.68
N THR A 115 8.12 -9.30 -9.62
CA THR A 115 7.52 -8.73 -10.84
C THR A 115 8.38 -7.60 -11.45
N GLU A 116 8.40 -7.42 -12.77
CA GLU A 116 9.13 -6.27 -13.34
C GLU A 116 8.50 -4.91 -12.93
N LEU A 117 7.21 -4.88 -12.54
CA LEU A 117 6.56 -3.68 -11.99
C LEU A 117 7.17 -3.24 -10.67
N SER A 118 7.52 -4.19 -9.80
CA SER A 118 8.10 -3.89 -8.49
C SER A 118 9.46 -3.20 -8.59
N LYS A 119 10.19 -3.46 -9.68
CA LYS A 119 11.52 -2.91 -9.97
C LYS A 119 11.48 -1.54 -10.64
N MET A 120 10.32 -1.09 -11.12
CA MET A 120 10.19 0.17 -11.85
C MET A 120 10.24 1.40 -10.93
N SER A 121 10.81 2.49 -11.46
CA SER A 121 10.62 3.81 -10.85
C SER A 121 9.15 4.21 -10.89
N PHE A 122 8.73 5.05 -9.94
CA PHE A 122 7.32 5.49 -9.86
C PHE A 122 6.81 6.13 -11.16
N PRO A 123 7.55 7.04 -11.84
CA PRO A 123 7.07 7.59 -13.12
C PRO A 123 6.90 6.54 -14.22
N ARG A 124 7.79 5.54 -14.25
CA ARG A 124 7.68 4.44 -15.19
C ARG A 124 6.46 3.57 -14.87
N PHE A 125 6.24 3.27 -13.59
CA PHE A 125 5.04 2.57 -13.14
C PHE A 125 3.75 3.27 -13.60
N VAL A 126 3.63 4.58 -13.37
CA VAL A 126 2.47 5.38 -13.82
C VAL A 126 2.28 5.22 -15.34
N TYR A 127 3.32 5.48 -16.13
CA TYR A 127 3.25 5.37 -17.59
C TYR A 127 2.76 4.00 -18.10
N TYR A 128 3.24 2.90 -17.48
CA TYR A 128 2.86 1.56 -17.92
C TYR A 128 1.43 1.16 -17.52
N THR A 129 0.82 1.86 -16.56
CA THR A 129 -0.37 1.39 -15.86
C THR A 129 -1.61 2.28 -16.02
N THR A 130 -1.46 3.54 -16.44
CA THR A 130 -2.58 4.48 -16.67
C THR A 130 -3.67 3.90 -17.56
N ASP A 131 -3.30 3.27 -18.68
CA ASP A 131 -4.26 2.78 -19.69
C ASP A 131 -4.55 1.28 -19.59
N LYS A 132 -4.08 0.62 -18.52
CA LYS A 132 -4.26 -0.83 -18.36
C LYS A 132 -5.61 -1.13 -17.73
N VAL A 133 -6.27 -2.16 -18.25
CA VAL A 133 -7.46 -2.72 -17.64
C VAL A 133 -7.04 -3.45 -16.36
N TRP A 134 -7.50 -2.92 -15.23
CA TRP A 134 -7.38 -3.55 -13.93
C TRP A 134 -8.49 -4.59 -13.77
N GLN A 135 -8.18 -5.76 -13.21
CA GLN A 135 -9.25 -6.67 -12.82
C GLN A 135 -9.84 -6.18 -11.49
N PRO A 136 -11.18 -6.13 -11.35
CA PRO A 136 -11.78 -5.99 -10.04
C PRO A 136 -11.35 -7.22 -9.23
N PRO A 137 -10.57 -7.05 -8.17
CA PRO A 137 -10.08 -8.18 -7.41
C PRO A 137 -11.25 -8.88 -6.69
N LEU A 138 -11.14 -10.20 -6.52
CA LEU A 138 -11.94 -10.95 -5.53
C LEU A 138 -11.48 -10.66 -4.08
N ALA A 139 -10.54 -9.71 -3.90
CA ALA A 139 -9.86 -9.37 -2.65
C ALA A 139 -9.62 -7.86 -2.56
N ASN A 140 -9.10 -7.35 -1.45
CA ASN A 140 -8.79 -5.92 -1.29
C ASN A 140 -7.50 -5.49 -2.01
N GLU A 141 -6.91 -6.29 -2.91
CA GLU A 141 -5.60 -6.04 -3.54
C GLU A 141 -5.74 -5.59 -5.01
N GLY A 142 -5.01 -4.55 -5.44
CA GLY A 142 -5.04 -4.08 -6.82
C GLY A 142 -4.02 -4.77 -7.71
N ILE A 143 -4.40 -5.89 -8.34
CA ILE A 143 -3.49 -6.65 -9.23
C ILE A 143 -3.64 -6.22 -10.70
N ILE A 144 -2.52 -5.96 -11.39
CA ILE A 144 -2.47 -5.65 -12.84
C ILE A 144 -2.41 -6.94 -13.64
N PHE A 145 -3.41 -7.22 -14.48
CA PHE A 145 -3.51 -8.49 -15.20
C PHE A 145 -2.69 -8.57 -16.51
N ASN A 146 -2.32 -7.43 -17.10
CA ASN A 146 -1.67 -7.36 -18.43
C ASN A 146 -0.19 -7.00 -18.38
N TYR A 147 0.47 -7.33 -17.28
CA TYR A 147 1.89 -7.09 -17.15
C TYR A 147 2.67 -8.38 -17.41
N LYS A 148 3.63 -8.36 -18.34
CA LYS A 148 4.46 -9.53 -18.64
C LYS A 148 5.35 -9.82 -17.43
N ASN A 149 5.23 -11.03 -16.88
CA ASN A 149 6.17 -11.58 -15.91
C ASN A 149 7.55 -11.77 -16.52
#